data_AF-F7XDU4-F1
#
_entry.id   AF-F7XDU4-F1
#
_cell.length_a   1.000
_cell.length_b   1.000
_cell.length_c   1.000
_cell.angle_alpha   90.00
_cell.angle_beta   90.00
_cell.angle_gamma   90.00
#
_symmetry.space_group_name_H-M   'P 1'
#
loop_
_entity.id
_entity.type
_entity.pdbx_description
1 polymer ?
#
loop_
_entity_poly.entity_id
_entity_poly.type
_entity_poly.pdbx_seq_one_letter_code
_entity_poly.pdbx_strand_id
1 'polypeptide(L)'
;MISKHELHSKIISSWEAEGGAPDRSGELRQYGRSFQGDGTYTIYHVTSGEVAEIRRWRLDGLSPRNAARALHILNDPYQGEEK
;
A
#
# COMPACT_ATOMS: atom_id res chain seq x y z
N MET A 1 -13.59 6.22 -21.82
CA MET A 1 -12.25 6.33 -21.21
C MET A 1 -12.45 6.61 -19.73
N ILE A 2 -12.02 5.71 -18.84
CA ILE A 2 -12.11 5.94 -17.39
C ILE A 2 -11.00 6.93 -17.02
N SER A 3 -11.36 8.04 -16.39
CA SER A 3 -10.39 9.04 -15.91
C SER A 3 -9.52 8.43 -14.80
N LYS A 4 -8.23 8.81 -14.72
CA LYS A 4 -7.34 8.36 -13.61
C LYS A 4 -8.00 8.52 -12.24
N HIS A 5 -8.78 9.58 -12.05
CA HIS A 5 -9.52 9.83 -10.80
C HIS A 5 -10.62 8.81 -10.51
N GLU A 6 -11.34 8.33 -11.52
CA GLU A 6 -12.41 7.34 -11.35
C GLU A 6 -11.83 5.93 -11.17
N LEU A 7 -10.65 5.69 -11.76
CA LEU A 7 -9.84 4.50 -11.51
C LEU A 7 -9.31 4.50 -10.08
N HIS A 8 -8.79 5.64 -9.59
CA HIS A 8 -8.37 5.80 -8.19
C HIS A 8 -9.51 5.57 -7.22
N SER A 9 -10.70 6.17 -7.45
CA SER A 9 -11.82 6.00 -6.51
C SER A 9 -12.30 4.55 -6.43
N LYS A 10 -12.31 3.83 -7.55
CA LYS A 10 -12.66 2.41 -7.58
C LYS A 10 -11.61 1.54 -6.89
N ILE A 11 -10.32 1.86 -7.07
CA ILE A 11 -9.21 1.16 -6.40
C ILE A 11 -9.25 1.40 -4.89
N ILE A 12 -9.47 2.64 -4.43
CA ILE A 12 -9.54 2.98 -3.00
C ILE A 12 -10.71 2.24 -2.33
N SER A 13 -11.85 2.07 -3.03
CA SER A 13 -13.03 1.38 -2.49
C SER A 13 -12.82 -0.13 -2.24
N SER A 14 -11.78 -0.75 -2.82
CA SER A 14 -11.50 -2.19 -2.68
C SER A 14 -10.42 -2.51 -1.64
N TRP A 15 -10.03 -1.54 -0.81
CA TRP A 15 -8.97 -1.75 0.18
C TRP A 15 -9.51 -2.28 1.50
N GLU A 16 -8.81 -3.26 2.06
CA GLU A 16 -9.19 -3.88 3.34
C GLU A 16 -8.45 -3.29 4.54
N ALA A 17 -7.44 -2.45 4.32
CA ALA A 17 -6.71 -1.76 5.37
C ALA A 17 -6.11 -0.47 4.81
N GLU A 18 -6.64 0.67 5.22
CA GLU A 18 -6.02 1.98 5.00
C GLU A 18 -4.76 2.08 5.88
N GLY A 19 -3.66 2.53 5.29
CA GLY A 19 -2.38 2.70 6.00
C GLY A 19 -2.52 3.59 7.23
N GLY A 20 -1.70 3.30 8.25
CA GLY A 20 -1.76 3.95 9.56
C GLY A 20 -1.58 5.48 9.50
N ALA A 21 -1.96 6.13 10.60
CA ALA A 21 -1.93 7.58 10.77
C ALA A 21 -0.60 8.21 10.33
N PRO A 22 -0.62 9.44 9.76
CA PRO A 22 0.58 10.14 9.32
C PRO A 22 1.65 10.19 10.41
N ASP A 23 2.92 10.04 10.00
CA ASP A 23 4.05 10.21 10.90
C ASP A 23 4.25 11.69 11.30
N ARG A 24 5.19 11.94 12.22
CA ARG A 24 5.55 13.30 12.67
C ARG A 24 6.14 14.18 11.57
N SER A 25 6.56 13.60 10.44
CA SER A 25 7.12 14.29 9.28
C SER A 25 6.01 14.89 8.41
N GLY A 26 4.73 14.56 8.67
CA GLY A 26 3.62 14.90 7.78
C GLY A 26 3.62 14.11 6.48
N GLU A 27 4.58 13.19 6.33
CA GLU A 27 4.67 12.27 5.20
C GLU A 27 3.70 11.14 5.49
N LEU A 28 2.57 11.22 4.81
CA LEU A 28 1.56 10.20 4.75
C LEU A 28 2.17 8.93 4.12
N ARG A 29 2.82 8.07 4.91
CA ARG A 29 3.10 6.66 4.56
C ARG A 29 1.77 5.92 4.52
N GLN A 30 0.94 6.26 3.54
CA GLN A 30 -0.36 5.68 3.35
C GLN A 30 -0.18 4.55 2.33
N TYR A 31 0.20 3.38 2.82
CA TYR A 31 0.13 2.16 2.03
C TYR A 31 -1.08 1.35 2.45
N GLY A 32 -1.87 0.91 1.48
CA GLY A 32 -3.04 0.06 1.69
C GLY A 32 -2.86 -1.28 0.99
N ARG A 33 -3.65 -2.29 1.36
CA ARG A 33 -3.70 -3.56 0.62
C ARG A 33 -5.08 -3.79 0.02
N SER A 34 -5.10 -4.42 -1.15
CA SER A 34 -6.31 -4.96 -1.76
C SER A 34 -6.20 -6.47 -1.95
N PHE A 35 -7.31 -7.15 -1.76
CA PHE A 35 -7.44 -8.58 -2.04
C PHE A 35 -7.74 -8.80 -3.53
N GLN A 36 -6.94 -9.63 -4.19
CA GLN A 36 -7.04 -9.81 -5.65
C GLN A 36 -8.08 -10.87 -6.06
N GLY A 37 -8.71 -11.58 -5.11
CA GLY A 37 -9.70 -12.61 -5.38
C GLY A 37 -9.14 -14.04 -5.54
N ASP A 38 -7.84 -14.17 -5.78
CA ASP A 38 -7.13 -15.45 -5.98
C ASP A 38 -6.42 -15.98 -4.71
N GLY A 39 -6.68 -15.35 -3.56
CA GLY A 39 -5.95 -15.66 -2.31
C GLY A 39 -4.74 -14.75 -2.07
N THR A 40 -4.38 -13.90 -3.03
CA THR A 40 -3.24 -12.99 -2.93
C THR A 40 -3.66 -11.54 -2.68
N TYR A 41 -2.69 -10.75 -2.24
CA TYR A 41 -2.84 -9.35 -1.89
C TYR A 41 -1.82 -8.52 -2.67
N THR A 42 -2.24 -7.31 -3.01
CA THR A 42 -1.35 -6.29 -3.59
C THR A 42 -1.33 -5.07 -2.69
N ILE A 43 -0.13 -4.54 -2.44
CA ILE A 43 0.07 -3.31 -1.68
C ILE A 43 0.12 -2.14 -2.66
N TYR A 44 -0.64 -1.09 -2.35
CA TYR A 44 -0.72 0.13 -3.14
C TYR A 44 -0.36 1.35 -2.31
N HIS A 45 0.18 2.36 -2.98
CA HIS A 45 0.24 3.72 -2.47
C HIS A 45 -1.18 4.30 -2.47
N VAL A 46 -1.65 4.76 -1.31
CA VAL A 46 -3.04 5.20 -1.13
C VAL A 46 -3.34 6.46 -1.95
N THR A 47 -2.35 7.33 -2.07
CA THR A 47 -2.47 8.61 -2.80
C THR A 47 -2.43 8.44 -4.31
N SER A 48 -1.53 7.59 -4.83
CA SER A 48 -1.36 7.40 -6.27
C SER A 48 -2.11 6.20 -6.83
N GLY A 49 -2.58 5.27 -6.00
CA GLY A 49 -3.17 4.00 -6.44
C GLY A 49 -2.18 3.07 -7.14
N GLU A 50 -0.89 3.41 -7.17
CA GLU A 50 0.15 2.59 -7.81
C GLU A 50 0.61 1.46 -6.89
N VAL A 51 1.05 0.35 -7.48
CA VAL A 51 1.60 -0.78 -6.72
C VAL A 51 2.88 -0.32 -6.01
N ALA A 52 2.99 -0.62 -4.72
CA ALA A 52 4.15 -0.27 -3.94
C ALA A 52 5.38 -1.09 -4.36
N GLU A 53 6.55 -0.44 -4.35
CA GLU A 53 7.83 -1.08 -4.68
C GLU A 53 8.86 -0.87 -3.56
N ILE A 54 9.54 -1.94 -3.15
CA ILE A 54 10.68 -1.87 -2.22
C ILE A 54 11.92 -2.40 -2.93
N ARG A 55 12.96 -1.58 -3.08
CA ARG A 55 14.25 -1.99 -3.68
C ARG A 55 14.07 -2.78 -5.00
N ARG A 56 13.16 -2.31 -5.86
CA ARG A 56 12.77 -2.89 -7.17
C ARG A 56 11.89 -4.15 -7.11
N TRP A 57 11.41 -4.55 -5.94
CA TRP A 57 10.39 -5.58 -5.81
C TRP A 57 9.01 -4.96 -5.75
N ARG A 58 8.16 -5.27 -6.73
CA ARG A 58 6.73 -4.97 -6.69
C ARG A 58 6.03 -5.83 -5.65
N LEU A 59 5.16 -5.19 -4.88
CA LEU A 59 4.41 -5.82 -3.80
C LEU A 59 3.03 -6.31 -4.27
N ASP A 60 3.02 -7.07 -5.35
CA ASP A 60 1.84 -7.78 -5.88
C ASP A 60 1.96 -9.29 -5.68
N GLY A 61 0.84 -10.01 -5.73
CA GLY A 61 0.81 -11.47 -5.58
C GLY A 61 1.23 -11.98 -4.19
N LEU A 62 1.13 -11.14 -3.16
CA LEU A 62 1.60 -11.48 -1.82
C LEU A 62 0.63 -12.42 -1.11
N SER A 63 1.19 -13.38 -0.36
CA SER A 63 0.39 -14.13 0.62
C SER A 63 -0.14 -13.19 1.72
N PRO A 64 -1.26 -13.52 2.39
CA PRO A 64 -1.85 -12.67 3.42
C PRO A 64 -0.85 -12.25 4.51
N ARG A 65 0.02 -13.18 4.94
CA ARG A 65 1.06 -12.94 5.94
C ARG A 65 2.15 -12.00 5.44
N ASN A 66 2.59 -12.18 4.19
CA ASN A 66 3.62 -11.32 3.59
C ASN A 66 3.07 -9.91 3.35
N ALA A 67 1.82 -9.79 2.90
CA ALA A 67 1.14 -8.50 2.73
C ALA A 67 1.01 -7.74 4.05
N ALA A 68 0.61 -8.41 5.14
CA ALA A 68 0.54 -7.80 6.46
C ALA A 68 1.92 -7.31 6.95
N ARG A 69 2.97 -8.11 6.73
CA ARG A 69 4.35 -7.74 7.09
C ARG A 69 4.86 -6.56 6.25
N ALA A 70 4.60 -6.56 4.96
CA ALA A 70 4.99 -5.49 4.05
C ALA A 70 4.29 -4.18 4.43
N LEU A 71 2.98 -4.21 4.68
CA LEU A 71 2.24 -3.05 5.21
C LEU A 71 2.85 -2.52 6.50
N HIS A 72 3.18 -3.40 7.44
CA HIS A 72 3.77 -2.97 8.71
C HIS A 72 5.10 -2.28 8.48
N ILE A 73 5.99 -2.83 7.64
CA ILE A 73 7.28 -2.21 7.32
C ILE A 73 7.10 -0.86 6.62
N LEU A 74 6.20 -0.80 5.64
CA LEU A 74 5.96 0.41 4.84
C LEU A 74 5.32 1.54 5.64
N ASN A 75 4.48 1.20 6.61
CA ASN A 75 3.79 2.16 7.48
C ASN A 75 4.53 2.37 8.82
N ASP A 76 5.65 1.67 9.07
CA ASP A 76 6.46 1.88 10.28
C ASP A 76 7.22 3.20 10.15
N PRO A 77 7.11 4.13 11.12
CA PRO A 77 7.73 5.46 11.02
C PRO A 77 9.26 5.42 11.10
N TYR A 78 9.88 4.35 11.61
CA TYR A 78 11.34 4.27 11.83
C TYR A 78 12.17 3.79 10.64
N GLN A 79 11.56 3.49 9.48
CA GLN A 79 12.32 3.19 8.24
C GLN A 79 13.21 4.35 7.73
N GLY A 80 13.23 5.52 8.40
CA GLY A 80 14.05 6.68 8.05
C GLY A 80 15.38 6.81 8.78
N GLU A 81 15.68 5.97 9.77
CA GLU A 81 16.98 5.99 10.47
C GLU A 81 17.83 4.80 10.02
N GLU A 82 18.50 4.96 8.88
CA GLU A 82 19.70 4.20 8.57
C GLU A 82 20.76 4.61 9.61
N LYS A 83 21.03 3.71 10.57
CA LYS A 83 22.04 3.90 11.62
C LYS A 83 23.45 3.66 11.12
#